data_AF-A0A151T074-F1
#
_entry.id   AF-A0A151T074-F1
#
_cell.length_a   1.000
_cell.length_b   1.000
_cell.length_c   1.000
_cell.angle_alpha   90.00
_cell.angle_beta   90.00
_cell.angle_gamma   90.00
#
_symmetry.space_group_name_H-M   'P 1'
#
loop_
_entity.id
_entity.type
_entity.pdbx_description
1 polymer ?
#
loop_
_entity_poly.entity_id
_entity_poly.type
_entity_poly.pdbx_seq_one_letter_code
_entity_poly.pdbx_strand_id
1 'polypeptide(L)'
;VRYHIMCIRDIVAQLKVLEVTMSDSFLVHYILCTLPHHYAPFKISYNTHKDKWSINELLNMCVQEEERLLMEEGEQVNLTTSFKKK
;
A
#
# COMPACT_ATOMS: atom_id res chain seq x y z
N VAL A 1 -1.01 -0.71 6.75
CA VAL A 1 -1.79 -0.67 5.49
C VAL A 1 -2.68 -1.89 5.29
N ARG A 2 -2.27 -3.08 5.71
CA ARG A 2 -3.09 -4.32 5.61
C ARG A 2 -4.54 -4.19 6.12
N TYR A 3 -4.75 -3.64 7.32
CA TYR A 3 -6.10 -3.45 7.87
C TYR A 3 -6.97 -2.53 6.98
N HIS A 4 -6.38 -1.46 6.46
CA HIS A 4 -7.06 -0.53 5.56
C HIS A 4 -7.53 -1.22 4.27
N ILE A 5 -6.70 -2.07 3.66
CA ILE A 5 -7.08 -2.81 2.45
C ILE A 5 -8.18 -3.84 2.76
N MET A 6 -8.12 -4.51 3.92
CA MET A 6 -9.19 -5.39 4.38
C MET A 6 -10.52 -4.64 4.53
N CYS A 7 -10.52 -3.46 5.16
CA CYS A 7 -11.72 -2.63 5.28
C CYS A 7 -12.29 -2.25 3.91
N ILE A 8 -11.44 -1.87 2.95
CA ILE A 8 -11.89 -1.57 1.58
C ILE A 8 -12.56 -2.79 0.95
N ARG A 9 -11.99 -3.98 1.09
CA ARG A 9 -12.59 -5.22 0.57
C ARG A 9 -13.97 -5.48 1.19
N ASP A 10 -14.10 -5.26 2.49
CA ASP A 10 -15.37 -5.47 3.20
C ASP A 10 -16.43 -4.44 2.74
N ILE A 11 -16.03 -3.18 2.51
CA ILE A 11 -16.90 -2.15 1.91
C ILE A 11 -17.33 -2.56 0.49
N VAL A 12 -16.41 -3.05 -0.33
CA VAL A 12 -16.72 -3.53 -1.69
C VAL A 12 -17.72 -4.68 -1.66
N ALA A 13 -17.57 -5.61 -0.70
CA ALA A 13 -18.52 -6.70 -0.51
C ALA A 13 -19.92 -6.17 -0.11
N GLN A 14 -19.99 -5.18 0.77
CA GLN A 14 -21.25 -4.53 1.15
C GLN A 14 -21.90 -3.79 -0.02
N LEU A 15 -21.11 -3.06 -0.81
CA LEU A 15 -21.58 -2.36 -2.01
C LEU A 15 -22.16 -3.34 -3.04
N LYS A 16 -21.54 -4.51 -3.20
CA LYS A 16 -22.05 -5.57 -4.09
C LYS A 16 -23.43 -6.08 -3.67
N VAL A 17 -23.71 -6.16 -2.36
CA VAL A 17 -25.05 -6.49 -1.84
C VAL A 17 -26.08 -5.41 -2.19
N LEU A 18 -25.64 -4.15 -2.28
CA LEU A 18 -26.45 -3.01 -2.72
C LEU A 18 -26.50 -2.84 -4.24
N GLU A 19 -26.14 -3.88 -5.01
CA GLU A 19 -26.07 -3.89 -6.47
C GLU A 19 -25.08 -2.87 -7.08
N VAL A 20 -24.19 -2.30 -6.25
CA VAL A 20 -23.10 -1.44 -6.69
C VAL A 20 -21.88 -2.30 -6.96
N THR A 21 -21.55 -2.46 -8.24
CA THR A 21 -20.33 -3.17 -8.66
C THR A 21 -19.22 -2.19 -8.98
N MET A 22 -18.01 -2.53 -8.55
CA MET A 22 -16.79 -1.78 -8.86
C MET A 22 -15.86 -2.69 -9.65
N SER A 23 -15.17 -2.15 -10.65
CA SER A 23 -14.16 -2.90 -11.37
C SER A 23 -12.90 -3.10 -10.51
N ASP A 24 -12.22 -4.23 -10.67
CA ASP A 24 -10.95 -4.48 -9.99
C ASP A 24 -9.92 -3.39 -10.27
N SER A 25 -9.91 -2.86 -11.50
CA SER A 25 -9.05 -1.75 -11.90
C SER A 25 -9.32 -0.47 -11.09
N PHE A 26 -10.59 -0.16 -10.83
CA PHE A 26 -10.97 0.98 -10.00
C PHE A 26 -10.54 0.76 -8.55
N LEU A 27 -10.74 -0.45 -8.01
CA LEU A 27 -10.37 -0.77 -6.63
C LEU A 27 -8.86 -0.66 -6.40
N VAL A 28 -8.06 -1.17 -7.33
CA VAL A 28 -6.59 -1.02 -7.27
C VAL A 28 -6.20 0.44 -7.25
N HIS A 29 -6.78 1.26 -8.14
CA HIS A 29 -6.50 2.69 -8.18
C HIS A 29 -6.95 3.41 -6.90
N TYR A 30 -8.14 3.08 -6.39
CA TYR A 30 -8.69 3.66 -5.17
C TYR A 30 -7.78 3.36 -3.96
N ILE A 31 -7.37 2.10 -3.79
CA ILE A 31 -6.45 1.70 -2.73
C ILE A 31 -5.16 2.53 -2.83
N LEU A 32 -4.52 2.60 -4.00
CA LEU A 32 -3.31 3.39 -4.23
C LEU A 32 -3.47 4.88 -3.86
N CYS A 33 -4.62 5.48 -4.19
CA CYS A 33 -4.91 6.88 -3.82
C CYS A 33 -4.98 7.07 -2.31
N THR A 34 -5.55 6.11 -1.58
CA THR A 34 -5.73 6.19 -0.12
C THR A 34 -4.47 5.86 0.70
N LEU A 35 -3.42 5.32 0.08
CA LEU A 35 -2.18 4.99 0.81
C LEU A 35 -1.45 6.25 1.31
N PRO A 36 -0.82 6.19 2.51
CA PRO A 36 -0.06 7.30 3.09
C PRO A 36 1.07 7.83 2.20
N HIS A 37 1.54 9.05 2.49
CA HIS A 37 2.57 9.71 1.69
C HIS A 37 3.90 8.94 1.61
N HIS A 38 4.32 8.26 2.68
CA HIS A 38 5.56 7.47 2.69
C HIS A 38 5.53 6.25 1.76
N TYR A 39 4.36 5.88 1.21
CA TYR A 39 4.22 4.90 0.11
C TYR A 39 4.43 5.52 -1.27
N ALA A 40 5.00 6.73 -1.39
CA ALA A 40 5.28 7.33 -2.69
C ALA A 40 6.11 6.42 -3.62
N PRO A 41 7.18 5.73 -3.17
CA PRO A 41 7.93 4.79 -4.00
C PRO A 41 7.05 3.64 -4.53
N PHE A 42 6.17 3.09 -3.69
CA PHE A 42 5.19 2.09 -4.08
C PHE A 42 4.27 2.54 -5.21
N LYS A 43 3.73 3.77 -5.13
CA LYS A 43 2.87 4.33 -6.19
C LYS A 43 3.65 4.52 -7.49
N ILE A 44 4.91 4.92 -7.42
CA ILE A 44 5.79 5.02 -8.60
C ILE A 44 5.98 3.65 -9.23
N SER A 45 6.29 2.62 -8.44
CA SER A 45 6.46 1.23 -8.92
C SER A 45 5.25 0.74 -9.71
N TYR A 46 4.03 0.97 -9.20
CA TYR A 46 2.79 0.67 -9.92
C TYR A 46 2.63 1.46 -11.22
N ASN A 47 2.90 2.77 -11.19
CA ASN A 47 2.74 3.64 -12.36
C ASN A 47 3.71 3.32 -13.49
N THR A 48 4.93 2.86 -13.15
CA THR A 48 5.95 2.46 -14.12
C THR A 48 5.80 1.02 -14.60
N HIS A 49 4.99 0.21 -13.92
CA HIS A 49 4.71 -1.16 -14.33
C HIS A 49 3.86 -1.18 -15.61
N LYS A 50 4.33 -1.93 -16.61
CA LYS A 50 3.65 -2.07 -17.90
C LYS A 50 2.30 -2.78 -17.76
N ASP A 51 2.28 -3.84 -16.94
CA ASP A 51 1.09 -4.61 -16.65
C ASP A 51 0.41 -4.09 -15.38
N LYS A 52 -0.93 -4.04 -15.40
CA LYS A 52 -1.71 -3.59 -14.25
C LYS A 52 -1.84 -4.72 -13.23
N TRP A 53 -1.52 -4.41 -11.98
CA TRP A 53 -1.68 -5.35 -10.88
C TRP A 53 -3.15 -5.71 -10.65
N SER A 54 -3.39 -6.99 -10.42
CA SER A 54 -4.57 -7.49 -9.74
C SER A 54 -4.57 -7.06 -8.26
N ILE A 55 -5.72 -7.18 -7.61
CA ILE A 55 -5.86 -6.89 -6.17
C ILE A 55 -4.91 -7.77 -5.33
N ASN A 56 -4.71 -9.03 -5.73
CA ASN A 56 -3.81 -9.95 -5.03
C ASN A 56 -2.34 -9.54 -5.18
N GLU A 57 -1.92 -9.12 -6.37
CA GLU A 57 -0.57 -8.60 -6.59
C GLU A 57 -0.34 -7.32 -5.80
N LEU A 58 -1.30 -6.39 -5.82
CA LEU A 58 -1.24 -5.16 -5.03
C LEU A 58 -1.06 -5.46 -3.53
N LEU A 59 -1.80 -6.45 -2.99
CA LEU A 59 -1.67 -6.90 -1.60
C LEU A 59 -0.27 -7.44 -1.30
N ASN A 60 0.26 -8.31 -2.17
CA ASN A 60 1.59 -8.89 -1.99
C ASN A 60 2.67 -7.81 -2.02
N MET A 61 2.58 -6.87 -2.97
CA MET A 61 3.53 -5.76 -3.07
C MET A 61 3.42 -4.82 -1.86
N CYS A 62 2.22 -4.58 -1.34
CA CYS A 62 2.03 -3.77 -0.13
C CYS A 62 2.73 -4.37 1.10
N VAL A 63 2.75 -5.70 1.24
CA VAL A 63 3.46 -6.38 2.35
C VAL A 63 4.97 -6.18 2.23
N GLN A 64 5.53 -6.31 1.03
CA GLN A 64 6.96 -6.06 0.79
C GLN A 64 7.32 -4.60 1.07
N GLU A 65 6.47 -3.66 0.69
CA GLU A 65 6.67 -2.24 0.97
C GLU A 65 6.58 -1.93 2.47
N GLU A 66 5.64 -2.55 3.21
CA GLU A 66 5.58 -2.46 4.67
C GLU A 66 6.91 -2.93 5.31
N GLU A 67 7.47 -4.05 4.86
CA GLU A 67 8.77 -4.55 5.34
C GLU A 67 9.92 -3.60 5.02
N ARG A 68 9.98 -3.04 3.79
CA ARG A 68 10.99 -2.04 3.40
C ARG A 68 10.93 -0.81 4.30
N LEU A 69 9.74 -0.29 4.56
CA LEU A 69 9.54 0.90 5.41
C LEU A 69 9.97 0.65 6.86
N LEU A 70 9.68 -0.54 7.40
CA LEU A 70 10.13 -0.93 8.74
C LEU A 70 11.66 -0.98 8.86
N MET A 71 12.35 -1.45 7.82
CA MET A 71 13.82 -1.45 7.80
C MET A 71 14.37 -0.02 7.77
N GLU A 72 13.80 0.87 6.95
CA GLU A 72 14.23 2.28 6.85
C GLU A 72 14.02 3.05 8.17
N GLU A 73 12.91 2.83 8.88
CA GLU A 73 12.69 3.42 10.20
C GLU A 73 13.74 2.94 11.22
N GLY A 74 14.05 1.64 11.23
CA GLY A 74 15.08 1.06 12.10
C GLY A 74 16.48 1.62 11.82
N GLU A 75 16.83 1.79 10.55
CA GLU A 75 18.11 2.37 10.13
C GLU A 75 18.23 3.86 10.52
N GLN A 76 17.15 4.64 10.40
CA GLN A 76 17.14 6.05 10.81
C GLN A 76 17.36 6.23 12.32
N VAL A 77 16.81 5.35 13.17
CA VAL A 77 17.02 5.38 14.63
C VAL A 77 18.49 5.07 14.99
N ASN A 78 19.12 4.15 14.28
CA ASN A 78 20.53 3.81 14.49
C ASN A 78 21.49 4.92 14.06
N LEU A 79 21.19 5.60 12.95
CA LEU A 79 21.96 6.75 12.49
C LEU A 79 21.88 7.91 13.50
N THR A 80 20.68 8.29 13.93
CA THR A 80 20.48 9.42 14.86
C THR A 80 21.06 9.19 16.25
N THR A 81 21.10 7.94 16.74
CA THR A 81 21.79 7.60 18.00
C THR A 81 23.31 7.61 17.88
N SER A 82 23.85 7.29 16.70
CA SER A 82 25.28 7.40 16.40
C SER A 82 25.75 8.86 16.35
N PHE A 83 24.93 9.78 15.79
CA PHE A 83 25.24 11.21 15.74
C PHE A 83 25.18 11.92 17.11
N LYS A 84 24.51 11.35 18.12
CA LYS A 84 24.46 11.91 19.48
C LYS A 84 25.63 11.48 20.38
N LYS A 85 26.54 10.62 19.89
CA LYS A 85 27.70 10.11 20.65
C LYS A 85 29.02 10.81 20.31
N LYS A 86 29.00 12.00 19.69
CA LYS A 86 30.20 12.81 19.43
C LYS A 86 30.17 14.12 20.20
#